data_AF-A0A1Q9HAZ9-F1
#
_entry.id   AF-A0A1Q9HAZ9-F1
#
_cell.length_a   1.000
_cell.length_b   1.000
_cell.length_c   1.000
_cell.angle_alpha   90.00
_cell.angle_beta   90.00
_cell.angle_gamma   90.00
#
_symmetry.space_group_name_H-M   'P 1'
#
loop_
_entity.id
_entity.type
_entity.pdbx_description
1 polymer ?
#
loop_
_entity_poly.entity_id
_entity_poly.type
_entity_poly.pdbx_seq_one_letter_code
_entity_poly.pdbx_strand_id
1 'polypeptide(L)'
;MNIWILSAGLLGVFTSLVHLFAGQIDPIRPFLKSDLDDVPKATLLACWHLVSVTLLVTALMLTYVGWYGLNAYYFPTQLLGILYILFSMVFVVVGWYFFGSRVFVRLPQWILLLPIGLLAGYGAL
;
A
#
# COMPACT_ATOMS: atom_id res chain seq x y z
N MET A 1 -18.55 -14.94 5.05
CA MET A 1 -17.15 -14.72 4.62
C MET A 1 -17.15 -14.40 3.13
N ASN A 2 -16.47 -13.33 2.74
CA ASN A 2 -16.20 -12.95 1.36
C ASN A 2 -14.72 -13.20 1.07
N ILE A 3 -14.42 -14.23 0.28
CA ILE A 3 -13.04 -14.69 0.07
C ILE A 3 -12.18 -13.64 -0.64
N TRP A 4 -12.75 -12.87 -1.57
CA TRP A 4 -12.04 -11.84 -2.33
C TRP A 4 -11.57 -10.70 -1.43
N ILE A 5 -12.48 -10.16 -0.61
CA ILE A 5 -12.16 -9.10 0.35
C ILE A 5 -11.20 -9.63 1.44
N LEU A 6 -11.39 -10.87 1.90
CA LEU A 6 -10.49 -11.47 2.89
C LEU A 6 -9.06 -11.63 2.34
N SER A 7 -8.91 -12.12 1.11
CA SER A 7 -7.61 -12.21 0.44
C SER A 7 -6.97 -10.82 0.26
N ALA A 8 -7.75 -9.79 -0.07
CA ALA A 8 -7.27 -8.42 -0.12
C ALA A 8 -6.74 -7.95 1.23
N GLY A 9 -7.48 -8.22 2.32
CA GLY A 9 -7.09 -7.87 3.68
C GLY A 9 -5.81 -8.56 4.13
N LEU A 10 -5.70 -9.87 3.95
CA LEU A 10 -4.52 -10.64 4.33
C LEU A 10 -3.28 -10.22 3.52
N LEU A 11 -3.43 -10.00 2.22
CA LEU A 11 -2.37 -9.46 1.38
C LEU A 11 -1.99 -8.03 1.81
N GLY A 12 -2.97 -7.22 2.23
CA GLY A 12 -2.74 -5.90 2.79
C GLY A 12 -1.95 -5.94 4.09
N VAL A 13 -2.25 -6.87 5.00
CA VAL A 13 -1.50 -7.03 6.26
C VAL A 13 -0.07 -7.42 5.94
N PHE A 14 0.13 -8.42 5.08
CA PHE A 14 1.47 -8.80 4.62
C PHE A 14 2.22 -7.62 4.00
N THR A 15 1.57 -6.86 3.11
CA THR A 15 2.16 -5.68 2.45
C THR A 15 2.53 -4.59 3.47
N SER A 16 1.71 -4.37 4.49
CA SER A 16 2.00 -3.39 5.55
C SER A 16 3.24 -3.78 6.37
N LEU A 17 3.44 -5.07 6.64
CA LEU A 17 4.62 -5.60 7.33
C LEU A 17 5.86 -5.47 6.44
N VAL A 18 5.76 -5.84 5.16
CA VAL A 18 6.85 -5.68 4.18
C VAL A 18 7.25 -4.20 4.09
N HIS A 19 6.28 -3.30 3.96
CA HIS A 19 6.52 -1.84 3.94
C HIS A 19 7.22 -1.40 5.22
N LEU A 20 6.69 -1.73 6.40
CA LEU A 20 7.23 -1.25 7.67
C LEU A 20 8.65 -1.75 7.96
N PHE A 21 8.96 -3.00 7.62
CA PHE A 21 10.24 -3.64 7.98
C PHE A 21 11.22 -3.71 6.81
N ALA A 22 10.86 -4.42 5.73
CA ALA A 22 11.75 -4.59 4.58
C ALA A 22 11.94 -3.26 3.82
N GLY A 23 10.87 -2.48 3.71
CA GLY A 23 10.88 -1.16 3.12
C GLY A 23 11.79 -0.16 3.83
N GLN A 24 12.30 -0.42 5.05
CA GLN A 24 13.26 0.50 5.65
C GLN A 24 14.67 0.37 5.05
N ILE A 25 15.02 -0.79 4.50
CA ILE A 25 16.41 -1.16 4.20
C ILE A 25 16.95 -0.31 3.05
N ASP A 26 16.24 -0.28 1.93
CA ASP A 26 16.73 0.32 0.69
C ASP A 26 16.31 1.79 0.49
N PRO A 27 15.06 2.22 0.79
CA PRO A 27 14.69 3.62 0.62
C PRO A 27 14.94 4.47 1.87
N ILE A 28 14.55 4.03 3.08
CA ILE A 28 14.55 4.92 4.27
C ILE A 28 15.93 5.08 4.90
N ARG A 29 16.66 4.00 5.17
CA ARG A 29 17.96 4.09 5.83
C ARG A 29 18.98 4.88 4.99
N PRO A 30 19.10 4.70 3.67
CA PRO A 30 19.99 5.53 2.86
C PRO A 30 19.50 6.97 2.77
N PHE A 31 18.19 7.19 2.67
CA PHE A 31 17.60 8.54 2.68
C PHE A 31 17.96 9.33 3.94
N LEU A 32 17.82 8.74 5.12
CA LEU A 32 18.16 9.40 6.40
C LEU A 32 19.66 9.69 6.54
N LYS A 33 20.52 8.94 5.82
CA LYS A 33 21.97 9.15 5.77
C LYS A 33 22.42 10.12 4.67
N SER A 34 21.51 10.65 3.86
CA SER A 34 21.84 11.63 2.82
C SER A 34 22.27 12.99 3.40
N ASP A 35 22.79 13.87 2.56
CA ASP A 35 23.22 15.22 2.95
C ASP A 35 22.07 16.24 3.04
N LEU A 36 20.80 15.79 3.02
CA LEU A 36 19.64 16.68 3.20
C LEU A 36 19.58 17.26 4.62
N ASP A 37 19.01 18.46 4.73
CA ASP A 37 18.70 19.09 6.02
C ASP A 37 17.73 18.22 6.86
N ASP A 38 17.79 18.40 8.18
CA ASP A 38 17.01 17.59 9.13
C ASP A 38 15.50 17.75 8.96
N VAL A 39 15.03 18.94 8.56
CA VAL A 39 13.59 19.20 8.38
C VAL A 39 13.00 18.35 7.24
N PRO A 40 13.52 18.40 5.99
CA PRO A 40 13.09 17.48 4.92
C PRO A 40 13.17 16.00 5.30
N LYS A 41 14.24 15.57 5.99
CA LYS A 41 14.39 14.19 6.48
C LYS A 41 13.26 13.80 7.42
N ALA A 42 12.99 14.63 8.42
CA ALA A 42 11.93 14.40 9.39
C ALA A 42 10.55 14.37 8.73
N THR A 43 10.27 15.28 7.79
CA THR A 43 8.99 15.32 7.08
C THR A 43 8.76 14.06 6.24
N LEU A 44 9.76 13.62 5.47
CA LEU A 44 9.61 12.42 4.64
C LEU A 44 9.57 11.13 5.47
N LEU A 45 10.27 11.08 6.60
CA LEU A 45 10.12 9.98 7.57
C LEU A 45 8.72 9.95 8.19
N ALA A 46 8.13 11.12 8.49
CA ALA A 46 6.75 11.19 8.94
C ALA A 46 5.79 10.69 7.85
N CYS A 47 5.95 11.12 6.60
CA CYS A 47 5.16 10.62 5.47
C CYS A 47 5.26 9.10 5.31
N TRP A 48 6.45 8.52 5.48
CA TRP A 48 6.64 7.08 5.49
C TRP A 48 5.75 6.37 6.54
N HIS A 49 5.74 6.86 7.78
CA HIS A 49 4.94 6.29 8.85
C HIS A 49 3.44 6.54 8.68
N LEU A 50 3.02 7.66 8.10
CA LEU A 50 1.62 7.91 7.75
C LEU A 50 1.11 6.87 6.75
N VAL A 51 1.92 6.50 5.75
CA VAL A 51 1.60 5.41 4.82
C VAL A 51 1.57 4.06 5.55
N SER A 52 2.53 3.78 6.44
CA SER A 52 2.55 2.54 7.23
C SER A 52 1.26 2.34 8.03
N VAL A 53 0.82 3.38 8.77
CA VAL A 53 -0.42 3.33 9.57
C VAL A 53 -1.63 3.17 8.67
N THR A 54 -1.68 3.91 7.55
CA THR A 54 -2.78 3.81 6.58
C THR A 54 -2.91 2.38 6.06
N LEU A 55 -1.82 1.79 5.55
CA LEU A 55 -1.81 0.43 5.01
C LEU A 55 -2.26 -0.60 6.04
N LEU A 56 -1.79 -0.50 7.29
CA LEU A 56 -2.16 -1.44 8.34
C LEU A 56 -3.64 -1.34 8.69
N VAL A 57 -4.14 -0.12 8.93
CA VAL A 57 -5.54 0.10 9.33
C VAL A 57 -6.50 -0.34 8.23
N THR A 58 -6.24 0.02 6.98
CA THR A 58 -7.10 -0.38 5.85
C THR A 58 -7.05 -1.89 5.62
N ALA A 59 -5.90 -2.53 5.79
CA ALA A 59 -5.77 -3.98 5.70
C ALA A 59 -6.54 -4.72 6.79
N LEU A 60 -6.51 -4.23 8.03
CA LEU A 60 -7.31 -4.78 9.14
C LEU A 60 -8.80 -4.64 8.88
N MET A 61 -9.24 -3.49 8.34
CA MET A 61 -10.64 -3.29 7.94
C MET A 61 -11.06 -4.29 6.85
N LEU A 62 -10.28 -4.45 5.79
CA LEU A 62 -10.56 -5.42 4.71
C LEU A 62 -10.60 -6.85 5.27
N THR A 63 -9.66 -7.20 6.15
CA THR A 63 -9.63 -8.53 6.80
C THR A 63 -10.90 -8.77 7.61
N TYR A 64 -11.33 -7.78 8.41
CA TYR A 64 -12.54 -7.85 9.22
C TYR A 64 -13.80 -8.00 8.36
N VAL A 65 -13.98 -7.13 7.36
CA VAL A 65 -15.13 -7.17 6.44
C VAL A 65 -15.17 -8.48 5.67
N GLY A 66 -14.02 -8.94 5.16
CA GLY A 66 -13.90 -10.21 4.43
C GLY A 66 -14.24 -11.42 5.30
N TRP A 67 -13.71 -11.49 6.52
CA TRP A 67 -13.96 -12.58 7.46
C TRP A 67 -15.45 -12.71 7.77
N TYR A 68 -16.09 -11.63 8.22
CA TYR A 68 -17.49 -11.62 8.62
C TYR A 68 -18.47 -11.52 7.44
N GLY A 69 -18.02 -11.16 6.24
CA GLY A 69 -18.87 -11.00 5.06
C GLY A 69 -19.88 -9.85 5.20
N LEU A 70 -19.43 -8.69 5.65
CA LEU A 70 -20.31 -7.58 6.03
C LEU A 70 -20.70 -6.71 4.82
N ASN A 71 -21.79 -7.07 4.14
CA ASN A 71 -22.30 -6.36 2.96
C ASN A 71 -22.51 -4.85 3.16
N ALA A 72 -22.87 -4.41 4.38
CA ALA A 72 -23.07 -2.99 4.70
C ALA A 72 -21.81 -2.13 4.49
N TYR A 73 -20.62 -2.74 4.40
CA TYR A 73 -19.35 -2.05 4.22
C TYR A 73 -18.81 -2.14 2.79
N TYR A 74 -19.57 -2.65 1.83
CA TYR A 74 -19.06 -2.83 0.46
C TYR A 74 -18.73 -1.51 -0.24
N PHE A 75 -19.52 -0.45 -0.04
CA PHE A 75 -19.17 0.87 -0.56
C PHE A 75 -17.83 1.40 0.01
N PRO A 76 -17.61 1.43 1.35
CA PRO A 76 -16.29 1.70 1.90
C PRO A 76 -15.18 0.79 1.36
N THR A 77 -15.43 -0.51 1.20
CA THR A 77 -14.46 -1.46 0.64
C THR A 77 -14.09 -1.11 -0.81
N GLN A 78 -15.04 -0.66 -1.63
CA GLN A 78 -14.76 -0.17 -2.99
C GLN A 78 -13.86 1.07 -2.95
N LEU A 79 -14.11 2.02 -2.04
CA LEU A 79 -13.26 3.20 -1.88
C LEU A 79 -11.83 2.83 -1.46
N LEU A 80 -11.68 1.85 -0.56
CA LEU A 80 -10.37 1.29 -0.23
C LEU A 80 -9.72 0.61 -1.43
N GLY A 81 -10.47 -0.14 -2.22
CA GLY A 81 -9.99 -0.74 -3.46
C GLY A 81 -9.40 0.31 -4.41
N ILE A 82 -10.13 1.40 -4.64
CA ILE A 82 -9.68 2.54 -5.44
C ILE A 82 -8.42 3.17 -4.84
N LEU A 83 -8.35 3.35 -3.51
CA LEU A 83 -7.18 3.91 -2.84
C LEU A 83 -5.91 3.07 -3.10
N TYR A 84 -5.99 1.74 -3.00
CA TYR A 84 -4.85 0.86 -3.30
C TYR A 84 -4.43 0.91 -4.78
N ILE A 85 -5.40 1.02 -5.70
CA ILE A 85 -5.11 1.22 -7.13
C ILE A 85 -4.38 2.56 -7.34
N LEU A 86 -4.83 3.64 -6.70
CA LEU A 86 -4.18 4.95 -6.78
C LEU A 86 -2.77 4.92 -6.20
N PHE A 87 -2.54 4.26 -5.07
CA PHE A 87 -1.19 4.07 -4.53
C PHE A 87 -0.29 3.31 -5.52
N SER A 88 -0.81 2.25 -6.13
CA SER A 88 -0.09 1.52 -7.17
C SER A 88 0.28 2.42 -8.35
N MET A 89 -0.66 3.24 -8.83
CA MET A 89 -0.43 4.19 -9.91
C MET A 89 0.65 5.22 -9.56
N VAL A 90 0.69 5.72 -8.32
CA VAL A 90 1.75 6.64 -7.89
C VAL A 90 3.13 6.01 -8.05
N PHE A 91 3.33 4.75 -7.63
CA PHE A 91 4.60 4.06 -7.80
C PHE A 91 4.95 3.85 -9.28
N VAL A 92 3.98 3.50 -10.12
CA VAL A 92 4.22 3.35 -11.57
C VAL A 92 4.61 4.68 -12.20
N VAL A 93 3.88 5.77 -11.93
CA VAL A 93 4.11 7.09 -12.54
C VAL A 93 5.44 7.68 -12.07
N VAL A 94 5.70 7.70 -10.75
CA VAL A 94 6.95 8.22 -10.19
C VAL A 94 8.13 7.37 -10.64
N GLY A 95 8.00 6.04 -10.60
CA GLY A 95 9.06 5.16 -11.04
C GLY A 95 9.32 5.27 -12.54
N TRP A 96 8.29 5.50 -13.36
CA TRP A 96 8.47 5.78 -14.78
C TRP A 96 9.22 7.08 -15.02
N TYR A 97 8.90 8.15 -14.27
CA TYR A 97 9.58 9.43 -14.36
C TYR A 97 11.09 9.30 -14.06
N PHE A 98 11.48 8.52 -13.04
CA PHE A 98 12.89 8.36 -12.66
C PHE A 98 13.64 7.24 -13.41
N PHE A 99 12.95 6.16 -13.81
CA PHE A 99 13.59 4.93 -14.29
C PHE A 99 13.07 4.43 -15.65
N GLY A 100 12.08 5.11 -16.26
CA GLY A 100 11.42 4.66 -17.49
C GLY A 100 10.86 3.25 -17.35
N SER A 101 11.06 2.42 -18.37
CA SER A 101 10.62 1.01 -18.36
C SER A 101 11.25 0.15 -17.27
N ARG A 102 12.35 0.59 -16.63
CA ARG A 102 12.95 -0.11 -15.49
C ARG A 102 12.15 0.02 -14.21
N VAL A 103 11.07 0.81 -14.19
CA VAL A 103 10.13 0.92 -13.05
C VAL A 103 9.66 -0.45 -12.56
N PHE A 104 9.39 -1.37 -13.47
CA PHE A 104 8.85 -2.69 -13.15
C PHE A 104 9.82 -3.58 -12.35
N VAL A 105 11.10 -3.18 -12.24
CA VAL A 105 12.13 -3.88 -11.47
C VAL A 105 12.66 -3.00 -10.33
N ARG A 106 12.83 -1.69 -10.56
CA ARG A 106 13.46 -0.76 -9.59
C ARG A 106 12.50 -0.27 -8.51
N LEU A 107 11.20 -0.22 -8.80
CA LEU A 107 10.18 0.27 -7.87
C LEU A 107 8.96 -0.69 -7.86
N PRO A 108 9.13 -1.94 -7.39
CA PRO A 108 8.15 -3.02 -7.55
C PRO A 108 6.95 -2.98 -6.59
N GLN A 109 6.74 -1.90 -5.82
CA GLN A 109 5.69 -1.79 -4.81
C GLN A 109 4.27 -1.97 -5.40
N TRP A 110 4.08 -1.57 -6.66
CA TRP A 110 2.82 -1.72 -7.38
C TRP A 110 2.36 -3.19 -7.48
N ILE A 111 3.29 -4.16 -7.44
CA ILE A 111 3.01 -5.60 -7.54
C ILE A 111 2.17 -6.09 -6.35
N LEU A 112 2.39 -5.53 -5.15
CA LEU A 112 1.61 -5.90 -3.96
C LEU A 112 0.37 -5.02 -3.80
N LEU A 113 0.45 -3.74 -4.17
CA LEU A 113 -0.64 -2.78 -3.98
C LEU A 113 -1.79 -2.99 -4.98
N LEU A 114 -1.49 -3.24 -6.26
CA LEU A 114 -2.50 -3.39 -7.30
C LEU A 114 -3.46 -4.57 -7.03
N PRO A 115 -2.98 -5.79 -6.70
CA PRO A 115 -3.87 -6.92 -6.44
C PRO A 115 -4.79 -6.68 -5.25
N ILE A 116 -4.34 -6.00 -4.19
CA ILE A 116 -5.22 -5.66 -3.05
C ILE A 116 -6.40 -4.83 -3.53
N GLY A 117 -6.13 -3.80 -4.34
CA GLY A 117 -7.16 -2.92 -4.87
C GLY A 117 -8.15 -3.65 -5.77
N LEU A 118 -7.66 -4.51 -6.68
CA LEU A 118 -8.49 -5.31 -7.57
C LEU A 118 -9.36 -6.33 -6.81
N LEU A 119 -8.79 -7.02 -5.82
CA LEU A 119 -9.51 -8.00 -4.99
C LEU A 119 -10.58 -7.34 -4.13
N ALA A 120 -10.27 -6.22 -3.48
CA ALA A 120 -11.22 -5.47 -2.67
C ALA A 120 -12.36 -4.91 -3.52
N GLY A 121 -12.04 -4.32 -4.68
CA GLY A 121 -13.02 -3.80 -5.62
C GLY A 121 -13.94 -4.89 -6.14
N TYR A 122 -13.38 -5.98 -6.69
CA TYR A 122 -14.15 -7.10 -7.22
C TYR A 122 -15.01 -7.78 -6.15
N GLY A 123 -14.47 -7.99 -4.96
CA GLY A 123 -15.21 -8.62 -3.86
C GLY A 123 -16.38 -7.79 -3.34
N ALA A 124 -16.41 -6.48 -3.61
CA ALA A 124 -17.44 -5.56 -3.16
C ALA A 124 -18.40 -5.11 -4.28
N LEU A 125 -18.34 -5.72 -5.46
CA LEU A 125 -19.36 -5.63 -6.52
C LEU A 125 -20.51 -6.59 -6.22
#